data_AF-A0A2V8MEN6-F1
#
_entry.id   AF-A0A2V8MEN6-F1
#
_cell.length_a   1.000
_cell.length_b   1.000
_cell.length_c   1.000
_cell.angle_alpha   90.00
_cell.angle_beta   90.00
_cell.angle_gamma   90.00
#
_symmetry.space_group_name_H-M   'P 1'
#
loop_
_entity.id
_entity.type
_entity.pdbx_description
1 polymer ?
#
loop_
_entity_poly.entity_id
_entity_poly.type
_entity_poly.pdbx_seq_one_letter_code
_entity_poly.pdbx_strand_id
1 'polypeptide(L)'
;MAKRVTKTLLLTGFVGLILGLWLLPSSRGQNQRDAFSRWRPTHELAGGHYVGSSACAQCHALLTAKRLANPMSRALAPIESCEILKAHPRLNFRNGPYNYEIVREGNHSIYTITDGLNSISEPILYCFGQGKAGQTYVFQHQGVFYESRVSYYQEIQALDFTIVHPRSVPESLAAGLGRPMTIEAAQGCFACHSTAAISAAQLQLDHLMPGVTCEGCHGPGEKHIQAIKAGSRKLQIFNPARMEADDLTQEFCGACHVSFEKALLMPKQGGTNNLR
;
A
#
# COMPACT_ATOMS: atom_id res chain seq x y z
N MET A 1 -85.61 23.91 -16.00
CA MET A 1 -85.83 22.80 -16.95
C MET A 1 -84.76 21.74 -16.71
N ALA A 2 -85.11 20.65 -16.01
CA ALA A 2 -84.24 19.51 -15.76
C ALA A 2 -85.10 18.25 -15.92
N LYS A 3 -84.68 17.29 -16.74
CA LYS A 3 -85.36 16.00 -16.93
C LYS A 3 -84.39 14.84 -16.65
N ARG A 4 -84.67 14.16 -15.54
CA ARG A 4 -84.85 12.69 -15.33
C ARG A 4 -84.82 11.83 -16.63
N VAL A 5 -84.41 10.55 -16.70
CA VAL A 5 -84.20 9.46 -15.73
C VAL A 5 -83.63 8.21 -16.46
N THR A 6 -82.87 7.39 -15.73
CA THR A 6 -82.40 5.98 -15.85
C THR A 6 -82.70 5.08 -17.08
N LYS A 7 -81.71 4.20 -17.38
CA LYS A 7 -81.73 2.70 -17.48
C LYS A 7 -80.44 2.27 -18.25
N THR A 8 -79.71 1.16 -18.08
CA THR A 8 -80.00 -0.23 -17.66
C THR A 8 -78.65 -0.96 -17.38
N LEU A 9 -78.64 -1.95 -16.46
CA LEU A 9 -77.59 -2.98 -16.32
C LEU A 9 -77.60 -3.96 -17.51
N LEU A 10 -76.44 -4.55 -17.86
CA LEU A 10 -76.32 -5.99 -18.12
C LEU A 10 -74.85 -6.49 -18.14
N LEU A 11 -74.68 -7.66 -17.53
CA LEU A 11 -73.45 -8.43 -17.32
C LEU A 11 -72.74 -8.85 -18.62
N THR A 12 -71.40 -8.74 -18.62
CA THR A 12 -70.43 -9.60 -19.33
C THR A 12 -69.12 -9.50 -18.51
N GLY A 13 -68.25 -10.47 -18.28
CA GLY A 13 -68.08 -11.86 -18.66
C GLY A 13 -66.67 -12.23 -18.15
N PHE A 14 -66.54 -13.26 -17.34
CA PHE A 14 -65.28 -13.70 -16.74
C PHE A 14 -64.57 -14.66 -17.70
N VAL A 15 -63.45 -14.28 -18.32
CA VAL A 15 -62.51 -15.24 -18.93
C VAL A 15 -61.08 -14.71 -18.71
N GLY A 16 -60.26 -15.54 -18.07
CA GLY A 16 -58.97 -15.17 -17.54
C GLY A 16 -57.88 -14.91 -18.59
N LEU A 17 -56.89 -14.13 -18.16
CA LEU A 17 -55.55 -14.16 -18.72
C LEU A 17 -54.54 -13.97 -17.57
N ILE A 18 -54.31 -15.04 -16.81
CA ILE A 18 -53.11 -15.20 -16.00
C ILE A 18 -52.04 -15.65 -16.98
N LEU A 19 -51.17 -14.75 -17.47
CA LEU A 19 -49.82 -15.07 -17.95
C LEU A 19 -49.13 -13.76 -18.39
N GLY A 20 -48.19 -13.27 -17.58
CA GLY A 20 -47.39 -12.10 -17.95
C GLY A 20 -46.41 -11.62 -16.90
N LEU A 21 -46.08 -12.44 -15.90
CA LEU A 21 -45.13 -12.07 -14.83
C LEU A 21 -43.92 -13.02 -14.78
N TRP A 22 -43.31 -13.30 -15.94
CA TRP A 22 -42.03 -14.00 -16.01
C TRP A 22 -41.25 -13.43 -17.18
N LEU A 23 -40.37 -12.47 -16.86
CA LEU A 23 -39.09 -12.16 -17.51
C LEU A 23 -38.53 -10.89 -16.85
N LEU A 24 -38.38 -10.91 -15.52
CA LEU A 24 -37.32 -10.11 -14.92
C LEU A 24 -36.02 -10.84 -15.25
N PRO A 25 -35.08 -10.24 -16.01
CA PRO A 25 -33.76 -10.82 -16.13
C PRO A 25 -33.20 -10.89 -14.70
N SER A 26 -32.84 -12.10 -14.27
CA SER A 26 -32.10 -12.30 -13.02
C SER A 26 -30.77 -11.54 -13.13
N SER A 27 -30.77 -10.27 -12.70
CA SER A 27 -29.58 -9.43 -12.56
C SER A 27 -28.62 -9.93 -11.47
N ARG A 28 -28.96 -11.03 -10.79
CA ARG A 28 -28.12 -11.70 -9.78
C ARG A 28 -27.06 -12.65 -10.37
N GLY A 29 -27.05 -12.87 -11.68
CA GLY A 29 -26.18 -13.84 -12.36
C GLY A 29 -25.02 -13.26 -13.17
N GLN A 30 -24.89 -11.93 -13.31
CA GLN A 30 -23.86 -11.30 -14.14
C GLN A 30 -22.93 -10.43 -13.27
N ASN A 31 -21.63 -10.71 -13.32
CA ASN A 31 -20.49 -9.95 -12.76
C ASN A 31 -20.03 -10.18 -11.31
N GLN A 32 -20.07 -11.42 -10.79
CA GLN A 32 -18.92 -11.93 -10.02
C GLN A 32 -17.88 -12.52 -10.99
N ARG A 33 -17.40 -11.72 -11.94
CA ARG A 33 -16.10 -12.02 -12.55
C ARG A 33 -15.15 -12.11 -11.37
N ASP A 34 -14.48 -13.26 -11.22
CA ASP A 34 -13.61 -13.60 -10.09
C ASP A 34 -12.94 -12.34 -9.54
N ALA A 35 -13.25 -11.97 -8.30
CA ALA A 35 -12.82 -10.69 -7.72
C ALA A 35 -11.28 -10.53 -7.81
N PHE A 36 -10.57 -11.66 -7.89
CA PHE A 36 -9.13 -11.71 -8.02
C PHE A 36 -8.60 -11.82 -9.45
N SER A 37 -9.45 -11.93 -10.48
CA SER A 37 -9.03 -11.98 -11.89
C SER A 37 -8.20 -10.76 -12.32
N ARG A 38 -8.41 -9.61 -11.66
CA ARG A 38 -7.65 -8.37 -11.87
C ARG A 38 -6.80 -7.99 -10.66
N TRP A 39 -6.65 -8.87 -9.68
CA TRP A 39 -5.86 -8.57 -8.49
C TRP A 39 -4.38 -8.42 -8.86
N ARG A 40 -3.78 -7.35 -8.35
CA ARG A 40 -2.35 -7.09 -8.37
C ARG A 40 -1.94 -6.57 -7.00
N PRO A 41 -0.73 -6.87 -6.50
CA PRO A 41 -0.19 -6.21 -5.32
C PRO A 41 -0.25 -4.69 -5.49
N THR A 42 -0.31 -3.95 -4.39
CA THR A 42 -0.47 -2.47 -4.35
C THR A 42 -1.84 -1.93 -4.77
N HIS A 43 -2.69 -2.73 -5.43
CA HIS A 43 -4.04 -2.32 -5.82
C HIS A 43 -5.07 -2.65 -4.74
N GLU A 44 -6.05 -1.77 -4.55
CA GLU A 44 -7.17 -2.04 -3.65
C GLU A 44 -8.15 -3.06 -4.27
N LEU A 45 -8.59 -4.02 -3.46
CA LEU A 45 -9.76 -4.84 -3.78
C LEU A 45 -10.98 -4.25 -3.07
N ALA A 46 -11.85 -3.58 -3.81
CA ALA A 46 -13.04 -2.92 -3.26
C ALA A 46 -13.90 -3.89 -2.42
N GLY A 47 -14.19 -3.50 -1.17
CA GLY A 47 -14.97 -4.32 -0.23
C GLY A 47 -14.26 -5.59 0.24
N GLY A 48 -12.92 -5.62 0.15
CA GLY A 48 -12.09 -6.64 0.76
C GLY A 48 -11.59 -6.20 2.13
N HIS A 49 -11.67 -7.09 3.12
CA HIS A 49 -11.21 -6.83 4.48
C HIS A 49 -9.95 -7.64 4.79
N TYR A 50 -8.92 -6.93 5.24
CA TYR A 50 -7.65 -7.49 5.67
C TYR A 50 -7.77 -8.02 7.10
N VAL A 51 -7.28 -9.23 7.35
CA VAL A 51 -7.40 -9.93 8.66
C VAL A 51 -6.06 -10.05 9.39
N GLY A 52 -4.96 -9.74 8.71
CA GLY A 52 -3.62 -9.78 9.24
C GLY A 52 -3.00 -11.17 9.31
N SER A 53 -1.67 -11.19 9.40
CA SER A 53 -0.89 -12.43 9.37
C SER A 53 -1.15 -13.36 10.56
N SER A 54 -1.63 -12.85 11.70
CA SER A 54 -1.99 -13.66 12.86
C SER A 54 -3.18 -14.57 12.58
N ALA A 55 -4.16 -14.11 11.80
CA ALA A 55 -5.29 -14.92 11.34
C ALA A 55 -4.82 -16.03 10.39
N CYS A 56 -3.88 -15.71 9.48
CA CYS A 56 -3.29 -16.71 8.58
C CYS A 56 -2.53 -17.80 9.36
N ALA A 57 -1.82 -17.44 10.44
CA ALA A 57 -1.01 -18.36 11.23
C ALA A 57 -1.82 -19.49 11.90
N GLN A 58 -3.11 -19.26 12.15
CA GLN A 58 -3.98 -20.26 12.79
C GLN A 58 -4.10 -21.56 11.96
N CYS A 59 -4.03 -21.46 10.63
CA CYS A 59 -4.03 -22.61 9.72
C CYS A 59 -2.69 -22.81 8.99
N HIS A 60 -1.90 -21.74 8.82
CA HIS A 60 -0.69 -21.69 8.02
C HIS A 60 0.53 -21.21 8.81
N ALA A 61 0.76 -21.78 9.99
CA ALA A 61 1.85 -21.39 10.89
C ALA A 61 3.24 -21.42 10.21
N LEU A 62 3.57 -22.53 9.53
CA LEU A 62 4.88 -22.69 8.86
C LEU A 62 5.11 -21.67 7.74
N LEU A 63 4.08 -21.41 6.92
CA LEU A 63 4.18 -20.42 5.83
C LEU A 63 4.32 -19.01 6.40
N THR A 64 3.59 -18.71 7.48
CA THR A 64 3.66 -17.41 8.16
C THR A 64 5.05 -17.18 8.75
N ALA A 65 5.63 -18.19 9.41
CA ALA A 65 7.00 -18.13 9.94
C ALA A 65 8.03 -17.91 8.83
N LYS A 66 7.93 -18.64 7.71
CA LYS A 66 8.81 -18.47 6.55
C LYS A 66 8.71 -17.05 5.97
N ARG A 67 7.50 -16.51 5.85
CA ARG A 67 7.28 -15.14 5.37
C ARG A 67 7.92 -14.11 6.31
N LEU A 68 7.82 -14.25 7.64
CA LEU A 68 8.44 -13.32 8.60
C LEU A 68 9.97 -13.24 8.46
N ALA A 69 10.62 -14.32 8.02
CA ALA A 69 12.05 -14.30 7.75
C ALA A 69 12.41 -13.50 6.48
N ASN A 70 11.47 -13.33 5.54
CA ASN A 70 11.75 -12.72 4.24
C ASN A 70 11.99 -11.20 4.34
N PRO A 71 12.91 -10.64 3.51
CA PRO A 71 13.15 -9.21 3.39
C PRO A 71 11.91 -8.32 3.24
N MET A 72 10.94 -8.76 2.44
CA MET A 72 9.75 -7.98 2.15
C MET A 72 8.88 -7.73 3.39
N SER A 73 8.93 -8.62 4.39
CA SER A 73 8.23 -8.40 5.68
C SER A 73 8.85 -7.27 6.51
N ARG A 74 10.06 -6.84 6.15
CA ARG A 74 10.82 -5.75 6.77
C ARG A 74 11.01 -4.57 5.80
N ALA A 75 10.14 -4.47 4.79
CA ALA A 75 10.18 -3.37 3.82
C ALA A 75 9.81 -2.02 4.45
N LEU A 76 9.09 -2.02 5.58
CA LEU A 76 8.77 -0.84 6.38
C LEU A 76 8.76 -1.21 7.85
N ALA A 77 9.22 -0.28 8.68
CA ALA A 77 9.04 -0.32 10.13
C ALA A 77 8.52 1.04 10.62
N PRO A 78 7.50 1.08 11.50
CA PRO A 78 7.24 2.22 12.36
C PRO A 78 8.48 2.57 13.18
N ILE A 79 8.66 3.84 13.50
CA ILE A 79 9.89 4.34 14.14
C ILE A 79 10.23 3.62 15.45
N GLU A 80 9.23 3.20 16.21
CA GLU A 80 9.38 2.46 17.48
C GLU A 80 10.07 1.11 17.28
N SER A 81 9.90 0.52 16.10
CA SER A 81 10.43 -0.80 15.70
C SER A 81 11.62 -0.72 14.73
N CYS A 82 12.14 0.49 14.49
CA CYS A 82 13.22 0.70 13.52
C CYS A 82 14.58 0.26 14.08
N GLU A 83 14.94 -1.00 13.87
CA GLU A 83 16.14 -1.64 14.46
C GLU A 83 17.46 -0.94 14.12
N ILE A 84 17.59 -0.36 12.92
CA ILE A 84 18.81 0.37 12.54
C ILE A 84 18.99 1.61 13.40
N LEU A 85 17.94 2.42 13.61
CA LEU A 85 18.05 3.60 14.46
C LEU A 85 18.13 3.26 15.96
N LYS A 86 17.76 2.03 16.36
CA LYS A 86 18.08 1.52 17.71
C LYS A 86 19.56 1.18 17.84
N ALA A 87 20.14 0.53 16.83
CA ALA A 87 21.55 0.15 16.81
C ALA A 87 22.49 1.36 16.59
N HIS A 88 22.01 2.38 15.88
CA HIS A 88 22.72 3.61 15.55
C HIS A 88 21.95 4.81 16.10
N PRO A 89 22.00 5.05 17.43
CA PRO A 89 21.16 6.06 18.08
C PRO A 89 21.54 7.50 17.73
N ARG A 90 22.73 7.71 17.13
CA ARG A 90 23.13 9.00 16.59
C ARG A 90 23.85 8.79 15.27
N LEU A 91 23.35 9.47 14.24
CA LEU A 91 23.95 9.51 12.91
C LEU A 91 24.10 10.96 12.47
N ASN A 92 25.14 11.24 11.70
CA ASN A 92 25.38 12.57 11.15
C ASN A 92 25.85 12.50 9.69
N PHE A 93 25.59 13.56 8.94
CA PHE A 93 26.06 13.75 7.58
C PHE A 93 26.21 15.25 7.28
N ARG A 94 27.26 15.63 6.56
CA ARG A 94 27.51 17.03 6.19
C ARG A 94 27.40 17.26 4.70
N ASN A 95 26.75 18.35 4.31
CA ASN A 95 26.73 18.84 2.95
C ASN A 95 26.86 20.37 2.92
N GLY A 96 28.07 20.85 2.64
CA GLY A 96 28.37 22.29 2.69
C GLY A 96 28.20 22.84 4.12
N PRO A 97 27.46 23.94 4.31
CA PRO A 97 27.21 24.52 5.63
C PRO A 97 26.19 23.71 6.46
N TYR A 98 25.48 22.76 5.84
CA TYR A 98 24.41 22.03 6.50
C TYR A 98 24.92 20.73 7.14
N ASN A 99 24.47 20.49 8.37
CA ASN A 99 24.62 19.23 9.07
C ASN A 99 23.24 18.57 9.21
N TYR A 100 23.19 17.30 8.85
CA TYR A 100 22.04 16.42 8.98
C TYR A 100 22.29 15.50 10.16
N GLU A 101 21.34 15.41 11.08
CA GLU A 101 21.42 14.52 12.23
C GLU A 101 20.16 13.68 12.35
N ILE A 102 20.37 12.42 12.74
CA ILE A 102 19.28 11.57 13.22
C ILE A 102 19.66 11.14 14.63
N VAL A 103 18.81 11.50 15.59
CA VAL A 103 19.02 11.19 17.01
C VAL A 103 17.84 10.39 17.53
N ARG A 104 18.13 9.25 18.16
CA ARG A 104 17.16 8.38 18.82
C ARG A 104 16.87 8.89 20.23
N GLU A 105 15.60 9.06 20.54
CA GLU A 105 15.10 9.50 21.84
C GLU A 105 14.02 8.52 22.33
N GLY A 106 14.45 7.53 23.13
CA GLY A 106 13.57 6.46 23.59
C GLY A 106 12.94 5.68 22.44
N ASN A 107 11.63 5.86 22.25
CA ASN A 107 10.86 5.20 21.18
C ASN A 107 10.72 6.02 19.89
N HIS A 108 11.24 7.25 19.86
CA HIS A 108 11.20 8.15 18.71
C HIS A 108 12.60 8.42 18.15
N SER A 109 12.68 8.95 16.94
CA SER A 109 13.92 9.52 16.41
C SER A 109 13.61 10.84 15.72
N ILE A 110 14.48 11.83 15.92
CA ILE A 110 14.35 13.17 15.35
C ILE A 110 15.32 13.32 14.19
N TYR A 111 14.80 13.76 13.04
CA TYR A 111 15.60 14.17 11.89
C TYR A 111 15.78 15.68 11.91
N THR A 112 17.03 16.14 11.94
CA THR A 112 17.38 17.56 12.04
C THR A 112 18.29 17.96 10.89
N ILE A 113 18.00 19.11 10.28
CA ILE A 113 18.94 19.83 9.44
C ILE A 113 19.28 21.17 10.11
N THR A 114 20.56 21.53 10.17
CA THR A 114 21.03 22.80 10.74
C THR A 114 22.14 23.42 9.90
N ASP A 115 22.20 24.75 9.85
CA ASP A 115 23.31 25.53 9.28
C ASP A 115 24.30 26.03 10.36
N GLY A 116 24.13 25.58 11.61
CA GLY A 116 24.90 26.02 12.79
C GLY A 116 24.29 27.20 13.55
N LEU A 117 23.36 27.96 12.95
CA LEU A 117 22.64 29.06 13.58
C LEU A 117 21.15 28.76 13.76
N ASN A 118 20.55 28.16 12.74
CA ASN A 118 19.15 27.79 12.65
C ASN A 118 19.04 26.28 12.43
N SER A 119 17.88 25.72 12.77
CA SER A 119 17.59 24.30 12.53
C SER A 119 16.12 24.07 12.22
N ILE A 120 15.84 22.99 11.48
CA ILE A 120 14.51 22.40 11.34
C ILE A 120 14.62 20.95 11.81
N SER A 121 13.72 20.55 12.70
CA SER A 121 13.68 19.22 13.30
C SER A 121 12.29 18.64 13.16
N GLU A 122 12.19 17.39 12.70
CA GLU A 122 10.92 16.68 12.57
C GLU A 122 11.03 15.24 13.10
N PRO A 123 9.99 14.72 13.77
CA PRO A 123 9.97 13.33 14.19
C PRO A 123 9.86 12.41 12.97
N ILE A 124 10.75 11.42 12.91
CA ILE A 124 10.64 10.34 11.93
C ILE A 124 9.45 9.47 12.31
N LEU A 125 8.59 9.18 11.33
CA LEU A 125 7.39 8.35 11.52
C LEU A 125 7.65 6.92 11.06
N TYR A 126 8.33 6.75 9.92
CA TYR A 126 8.53 5.46 9.29
C TYR A 126 9.95 5.30 8.74
N CYS A 127 10.47 4.08 8.85
CA CYS A 127 11.71 3.63 8.26
C CYS A 127 11.40 2.73 7.05
N PHE A 128 11.68 3.21 5.85
CA PHE A 128 11.48 2.50 4.59
C PHE A 128 12.73 1.75 4.17
N GLY A 129 12.60 0.46 3.92
CA GLY A 129 13.67 -0.45 3.55
C GLY A 129 14.29 -1.17 4.74
N GLN A 130 14.82 -2.37 4.47
CA GLN A 130 15.44 -3.24 5.47
C GLN A 130 16.91 -2.89 5.79
N GLY A 131 17.47 -1.81 5.23
CA GLY A 131 18.85 -1.37 5.46
C GLY A 131 19.93 -1.98 4.58
N LYS A 132 19.71 -3.18 4.00
CA LYS A 132 20.75 -3.87 3.21
C LYS A 132 21.30 -3.04 2.03
N ALA A 133 20.43 -2.33 1.33
CA ALA A 133 20.78 -1.43 0.23
C ALA A 133 20.55 0.05 0.57
N GLY A 134 20.15 0.34 1.80
CA GLY A 134 19.59 1.63 2.20
C GLY A 134 18.40 1.48 3.15
N GLN A 135 18.26 2.41 4.10
CA GLN A 135 17.03 2.68 4.81
C GLN A 135 16.76 4.18 4.80
N THR A 136 15.62 4.55 4.23
CA THR A 136 15.18 5.94 4.05
C THR A 136 14.13 6.27 5.10
N TYR A 137 14.08 7.51 5.55
CA TYR A 137 13.19 7.94 6.62
C TYR A 137 12.08 8.82 6.08
N VAL A 138 10.87 8.62 6.58
CA VAL A 138 9.71 9.42 6.22
C VAL A 138 9.17 10.11 7.46
N PHE A 139 9.00 11.43 7.34
CA PHE A 139 8.43 12.32 8.35
C PHE A 139 7.40 13.23 7.71
N GLN A 140 6.70 14.01 8.53
CA GLN A 140 5.82 15.08 8.04
C GLN A 140 6.40 16.43 8.38
N HIS A 141 6.29 17.38 7.45
CA HIS A 141 6.58 18.78 7.67
C HIS A 141 5.43 19.60 7.07
N GLN A 142 4.80 20.46 7.88
CA GLN A 142 3.64 21.27 7.46
C GLN A 142 2.50 20.46 6.82
N GLY A 143 2.24 19.26 7.36
CA GLY A 143 1.15 18.38 6.88
C GLY A 143 1.46 17.58 5.61
N VAL A 144 2.68 17.68 5.07
CA VAL A 144 3.12 16.94 3.87
C VAL A 144 4.15 15.90 4.26
N PHE A 145 4.07 14.70 3.67
CA PHE A 145 5.10 13.67 3.84
C PHE A 145 6.38 14.03 3.09
N TYR A 146 7.53 13.77 3.70
CA TYR A 146 8.84 13.96 3.10
C TYR A 146 9.59 12.63 3.03
N GLU A 147 10.25 12.38 1.91
CA GLU A 147 11.37 11.43 1.83
C GLU A 147 12.61 12.16 2.32
N SER A 148 13.26 11.65 3.39
CA SER A 148 14.46 12.27 3.93
C SER A 148 15.53 12.40 2.86
N ARG A 149 16.33 13.47 2.96
CA ARG A 149 17.41 13.73 2.01
C ARG A 149 18.58 12.74 2.14
N VAL A 150 18.74 12.19 3.33
CA VAL A 150 19.76 11.19 3.65
C VAL A 150 19.12 9.89 4.09
N SER A 151 19.78 8.80 3.74
CA SER A 151 19.43 7.43 4.10
C SER A 151 20.62 6.77 4.79
N TYR A 152 20.34 5.81 5.66
CA TYR A 152 21.40 4.97 6.22
C TYR A 152 21.78 3.85 5.25
N TYR A 153 23.08 3.59 5.10
CA TYR A 153 23.60 2.52 4.27
C TYR A 153 24.48 1.57 5.08
N GLN A 154 24.16 0.27 5.02
CA GLN A 154 24.87 -0.76 5.78
C GLN A 154 26.36 -0.89 5.39
N GLU A 155 26.72 -0.64 4.14
CA GLU A 155 28.12 -0.78 3.70
C GLU A 155 29.06 0.22 4.38
N ILE A 156 28.59 1.46 4.56
CA ILE A 156 29.37 2.55 5.17
C ILE A 156 29.03 2.77 6.65
N GLN A 157 28.04 2.05 7.18
CA GLN A 157 27.52 2.22 8.56
C GLN A 157 27.18 3.68 8.90
N ALA A 158 26.73 4.44 7.90
CA ALA A 158 26.60 5.88 7.98
C ALA A 158 25.48 6.39 7.06
N LEU A 159 25.17 7.67 7.20
CA LEU A 159 24.28 8.39 6.31
C LEU A 159 25.02 8.80 5.03
N ASP A 160 24.34 8.68 3.90
CA ASP A 160 24.68 9.36 2.64
C ASP A 160 23.36 9.82 1.99
N PHE A 161 23.44 10.54 0.88
CA PHE A 161 22.27 10.98 0.14
C PHE A 161 21.34 9.82 -0.19
N THR A 162 20.04 10.04 -0.01
CA THR A 162 18.99 9.16 -0.48
C THR A 162 19.09 9.00 -2.00
N ILE A 163 18.90 7.79 -2.50
CA ILE A 163 19.01 7.48 -3.93
C ILE A 163 18.11 8.44 -4.74
N VAL A 164 18.64 8.97 -5.85
CA VAL A 164 17.99 9.95 -6.75
C VAL A 164 17.90 11.39 -6.18
N HIS A 165 18.26 11.64 -4.93
CA HIS A 165 18.30 13.03 -4.42
C HIS A 165 19.48 13.83 -5.00
N PRO A 166 19.30 15.15 -5.23
CA PRO A 166 20.41 16.02 -5.63
C PRO A 166 21.53 16.05 -4.58
N ARG A 167 22.77 15.96 -5.04
CA ARG A 167 23.97 16.07 -4.18
C ARG A 167 24.46 17.52 -3.99
N SER A 168 23.86 18.48 -4.70
CA SER A 168 24.18 19.91 -4.60
C SER A 168 23.76 20.47 -3.26
N VAL A 169 24.50 21.45 -2.73
CA VAL A 169 24.13 22.13 -1.48
C VAL A 169 22.74 22.79 -1.65
N PRO A 170 21.79 22.60 -0.72
CA PRO A 170 20.48 23.25 -0.80
C PRO A 170 20.58 24.76 -0.62
N GLU A 171 19.64 25.48 -1.24
CA GLU A 171 19.56 26.94 -1.13
C GLU A 171 19.02 27.41 0.23
N SER A 172 18.37 26.52 1.00
CA SER A 172 17.82 26.81 2.33
C SER A 172 17.67 25.55 3.18
N LEU A 173 17.45 25.71 4.49
CA LEU A 173 17.12 24.58 5.39
C LEU A 173 15.89 23.80 4.91
N ALA A 174 14.83 24.50 4.48
CA ALA A 174 13.60 23.89 3.99
C ALA A 174 13.84 23.06 2.71
N ALA A 175 14.61 23.58 1.76
CA ALA A 175 15.04 22.83 0.57
C ALA A 175 15.98 21.67 0.91
N GLY A 176 16.62 21.72 2.08
CA GLY A 176 17.49 20.70 2.61
C GLY A 176 16.78 19.51 3.26
N LEU A 177 15.51 19.63 3.69
CA LEU A 177 14.78 18.59 4.40
C LEU A 177 14.73 17.26 3.65
N GLY A 178 14.52 17.31 2.33
CA GLY A 178 14.30 16.15 1.49
C GLY A 178 13.32 16.43 0.38
N ARG A 179 12.67 15.39 -0.13
CA ARG A 179 11.69 15.51 -1.22
C ARG A 179 10.27 15.51 -0.63
N PRO A 180 9.49 16.60 -0.74
CA PRO A 180 8.07 16.55 -0.42
C PRO A 180 7.36 15.57 -1.36
N MET A 181 6.47 14.75 -0.81
CA MET A 181 5.69 13.78 -1.55
C MET A 181 4.32 14.35 -1.92
N THR A 182 3.89 14.11 -3.16
CA THR A 182 2.47 14.23 -3.49
C THR A 182 1.67 13.11 -2.80
N ILE A 183 0.35 13.21 -2.80
CA ILE A 183 -0.52 12.15 -2.24
C ILE A 183 -0.27 10.82 -2.97
N GLU A 184 -0.14 10.87 -4.29
CA GLU A 184 0.10 9.70 -5.13
C GLU A 184 1.48 9.08 -4.86
N ALA A 185 2.50 9.91 -4.65
CA ALA A 185 3.83 9.44 -4.31
C ALA A 185 3.84 8.75 -2.93
N ALA A 186 3.20 9.35 -1.93
CA ALA A 186 3.06 8.74 -0.61
C ALA A 186 2.29 7.42 -0.68
N GLN A 187 1.16 7.39 -1.40
CA GLN A 187 0.41 6.16 -1.68
C GLN A 187 1.29 5.10 -2.31
N GLY A 188 2.03 5.41 -3.37
CA GLY A 188 2.94 4.46 -4.02
C GLY A 188 3.98 3.87 -3.07
N CYS A 189 4.59 4.72 -2.23
CA CYS A 189 5.54 4.28 -1.20
C CYS A 189 4.90 3.27 -0.24
N PHE A 190 3.77 3.63 0.38
CA PHE A 190 3.10 2.76 1.35
C PHE A 190 2.51 1.51 0.70
N ALA A 191 1.99 1.58 -0.53
CA ALA A 191 1.43 0.43 -1.24
C ALA A 191 2.47 -0.68 -1.47
N CYS A 192 3.72 -0.29 -1.74
CA CYS A 192 4.81 -1.23 -2.02
C CYS A 192 5.51 -1.74 -0.76
N HIS A 193 5.55 -0.93 0.31
CA HIS A 193 6.34 -1.21 1.51
C HIS A 193 5.51 -1.64 2.72
N SER A 194 4.19 -1.60 2.63
CA SER A 194 3.26 -2.03 3.69
C SER A 194 2.09 -2.81 3.12
N THR A 195 1.21 -3.30 3.98
CA THR A 195 -0.06 -3.92 3.57
C THR A 195 -1.23 -3.16 4.19
N ALA A 196 -2.36 -3.08 3.49
CA ALA A 196 -3.61 -2.48 3.97
C ALA A 196 -3.56 -0.97 4.29
N ALA A 197 -2.53 -0.26 3.82
CA ALA A 197 -2.37 1.17 4.04
C ALA A 197 -3.19 2.06 3.08
N ILE A 198 -3.93 1.47 2.13
CA ILE A 198 -4.71 2.20 1.14
C ILE A 198 -6.13 1.65 1.11
N SER A 199 -7.11 2.54 1.25
CA SER A 199 -8.51 2.25 0.97
C SER A 199 -9.23 3.47 0.41
N ALA A 200 -10.16 3.24 -0.52
CA ALA A 200 -10.91 4.25 -1.26
C ALA A 200 -9.99 5.34 -1.88
N ALA A 201 -8.84 4.92 -2.43
CA ALA A 201 -7.81 5.81 -2.94
C ALA A 201 -7.28 6.84 -1.92
N GLN A 202 -7.28 6.49 -0.62
CA GLN A 202 -6.75 7.30 0.47
C GLN A 202 -5.77 6.49 1.31
N LEU A 203 -4.76 7.16 1.88
CA LEU A 203 -3.87 6.54 2.87
C LEU A 203 -4.62 6.36 4.20
N GLN A 204 -4.69 5.12 4.67
CA GLN A 204 -5.29 4.73 5.94
C GLN A 204 -4.18 4.11 6.81
N LEU A 205 -3.43 4.99 7.48
CA LEU A 205 -2.21 4.59 8.23
C LEU A 205 -2.52 3.87 9.55
N ASP A 206 -3.75 4.01 10.06
CA ASP A 206 -4.28 3.29 11.21
C ASP A 206 -4.51 1.80 10.94
N HIS A 207 -4.79 1.45 9.69
CA HIS A 207 -4.97 0.06 9.25
C HIS A 207 -3.70 -0.55 8.65
N LEU A 208 -2.61 0.22 8.56
CA LEU A 208 -1.35 -0.20 8.00
C LEU A 208 -0.78 -1.39 8.79
N MET A 209 -0.38 -2.42 8.04
CA MET A 209 0.50 -3.48 8.53
C MET A 209 1.91 -3.26 7.98
N PRO A 210 2.94 -3.15 8.83
CA PRO A 210 4.32 -2.94 8.38
C PRO A 210 4.82 -4.09 7.50
N GLY A 211 5.46 -3.72 6.39
CA GLY A 211 6.00 -4.68 5.42
C GLY A 211 4.94 -5.30 4.49
N VAL A 212 5.42 -6.07 3.53
CA VAL A 212 4.58 -6.88 2.66
C VAL A 212 4.20 -8.16 3.41
N THR A 213 2.93 -8.27 3.78
CA THR A 213 2.37 -9.40 4.53
C THR A 213 1.72 -10.43 3.59
N CYS A 214 1.12 -11.49 4.13
CA CYS A 214 0.42 -12.51 3.34
C CYS A 214 -0.56 -11.86 2.35
N GLU A 215 -1.37 -10.93 2.84
CA GLU A 215 -2.45 -10.30 2.08
C GLU A 215 -1.96 -9.23 1.11
N GLY A 216 -0.69 -8.78 1.23
CA GLY A 216 -0.07 -7.91 0.22
C GLY A 216 0.13 -8.62 -1.12
N CYS A 217 0.30 -9.95 -1.11
CA CYS A 217 0.40 -10.78 -2.30
C CYS A 217 -0.91 -11.51 -2.62
N HIS A 218 -1.56 -12.06 -1.60
CA HIS A 218 -2.74 -12.93 -1.74
C HIS A 218 -4.08 -12.18 -1.73
N GLY A 219 -4.05 -10.87 -1.45
CA GLY A 219 -5.23 -10.04 -1.27
C GLY A 219 -5.93 -10.28 0.08
N PRO A 220 -7.05 -9.57 0.31
CA PRO A 220 -7.77 -9.58 1.59
C PRO A 220 -8.31 -10.98 1.96
N GLY A 221 -7.98 -11.45 3.16
CA GLY A 221 -8.20 -12.83 3.59
C GLY A 221 -9.53 -13.12 4.30
N GLU A 222 -10.36 -12.11 4.58
CA GLU A 222 -11.60 -12.32 5.35
C GLU A 222 -12.53 -13.35 4.69
N LYS A 223 -12.82 -13.18 3.41
CA LYS A 223 -13.71 -14.10 2.65
C LYS A 223 -13.13 -15.50 2.54
N HIS A 224 -11.80 -15.63 2.52
CA HIS A 224 -11.13 -16.93 2.56
C HIS A 224 -11.41 -17.66 3.88
N ILE A 225 -11.24 -16.98 5.02
CA ILE A 225 -11.52 -17.55 6.34
C ILE A 225 -13.00 -17.93 6.48
N GLN A 226 -13.91 -17.06 6.03
CA GLN A 226 -15.35 -17.35 6.03
C GLN A 226 -15.69 -18.59 5.21
N ALA A 227 -15.11 -18.74 4.01
CA ALA A 227 -15.32 -19.90 3.16
C ALA A 227 -14.84 -21.21 3.83
N ILE A 228 -13.69 -21.19 4.50
CA ILE A 228 -13.17 -22.35 5.25
C ILE A 228 -14.11 -22.71 6.40
N LYS A 229 -14.55 -21.72 7.20
CA LYS A 229 -15.50 -21.95 8.31
C LYS A 229 -16.84 -22.53 7.84
N ALA A 230 -17.28 -22.17 6.64
CA ALA A 230 -18.47 -22.70 6.00
C ALA A 230 -18.27 -24.07 5.32
N GLY A 231 -17.07 -24.66 5.39
CA GLY A 231 -16.75 -25.94 4.73
C GLY A 231 -16.71 -25.87 3.19
N SER A 232 -16.60 -24.66 2.63
CA SER A 232 -16.59 -24.46 1.18
C SER A 232 -15.24 -24.85 0.57
N ARG A 233 -15.30 -25.54 -0.57
CA ARG A 233 -14.11 -25.82 -1.40
C ARG A 233 -13.74 -24.66 -2.33
N LYS A 234 -14.63 -23.69 -2.52
CA LYS A 234 -14.41 -22.52 -3.38
C LYS A 234 -13.75 -21.40 -2.57
N LEU A 235 -12.45 -21.54 -2.34
CA LEU A 235 -11.66 -20.61 -1.53
C LEU A 235 -11.57 -19.24 -2.19
N GLN A 236 -11.74 -18.18 -1.40
CA GLN A 236 -11.76 -16.78 -1.83
C GLN A 236 -10.43 -16.09 -1.50
N ILE A 237 -9.33 -16.56 -2.10
CA ILE A 237 -7.99 -15.99 -1.93
C ILE A 237 -7.24 -16.04 -3.25
N PHE A 238 -6.41 -15.04 -3.54
CA PHE A 238 -5.56 -15.10 -4.71
C PHE A 238 -4.42 -16.09 -4.52
N ASN A 239 -4.07 -16.83 -5.58
CA ASN A 239 -2.91 -17.71 -5.58
C ASN A 239 -1.98 -17.34 -6.75
N PRO A 240 -0.86 -16.64 -6.50
CA PRO A 240 0.07 -16.23 -7.55
C PRO A 240 0.74 -17.42 -8.27
N ALA A 241 0.75 -18.62 -7.67
CA ALA A 241 1.31 -19.82 -8.32
C ALA A 241 0.52 -20.30 -9.54
N ARG A 242 -0.65 -19.69 -9.83
CA ARG A 242 -1.47 -19.96 -11.02
C ARG A 242 -1.26 -18.94 -12.14
N MET A 243 -0.39 -17.95 -11.95
CA MET A 243 -0.10 -16.94 -12.97
C MET A 243 0.89 -17.49 -14.01
N GLU A 244 0.75 -17.04 -15.24
CA GLU A 244 1.78 -17.22 -16.26
C GLU A 244 3.06 -16.48 -15.85
N ALA A 245 4.22 -16.98 -16.30
CA ALA A 245 5.51 -16.47 -15.85
C ALA A 245 5.72 -14.97 -16.17
N ASP A 246 5.22 -14.52 -17.31
CA ASP A 246 5.32 -13.11 -17.72
C ASP A 246 4.48 -12.21 -16.81
N ASP A 247 3.19 -12.51 -16.65
CA ASP A 247 2.30 -11.81 -15.72
C ASP A 247 2.85 -11.81 -14.27
N LEU A 248 3.43 -12.92 -13.83
CA LEU A 248 4.01 -13.01 -12.50
C LEU A 248 5.21 -12.06 -12.33
N THR A 249 6.07 -11.94 -13.33
CA THR A 249 7.29 -11.13 -13.24
C THR A 249 7.04 -9.66 -13.53
N GLN A 250 6.34 -9.34 -14.62
CA GLN A 250 6.19 -7.97 -15.11
C GLN A 250 5.03 -7.22 -14.46
N GLU A 251 3.95 -7.92 -14.10
CA GLU A 251 2.75 -7.26 -13.54
C GLU A 251 2.64 -7.47 -12.03
N PHE A 252 2.79 -8.71 -11.56
CA PHE A 252 2.59 -9.03 -10.14
C PHE A 252 3.77 -8.55 -9.28
N CYS A 253 4.99 -9.00 -9.59
CA CYS A 253 6.20 -8.51 -8.93
C CYS A 253 6.52 -7.07 -9.35
N GLY A 254 6.23 -6.73 -10.62
CA GLY A 254 6.43 -5.41 -11.21
C GLY A 254 5.56 -4.29 -10.63
N ALA A 255 4.50 -4.64 -9.88
CA ALA A 255 3.70 -3.67 -9.14
C ALA A 255 4.55 -2.86 -8.13
N CYS A 256 5.57 -3.49 -7.55
CA CYS A 256 6.48 -2.86 -6.57
C CYS A 256 7.89 -2.70 -7.12
N HIS A 257 8.44 -3.74 -7.75
CA HIS A 257 9.77 -3.71 -8.34
C HIS A 257 9.66 -3.09 -9.72
N VAL A 258 10.53 -2.14 -10.05
CA VAL A 258 10.45 -1.44 -11.35
C VAL A 258 10.48 -2.48 -12.47
N SER A 259 9.36 -2.64 -13.17
CA SER A 259 9.26 -3.52 -14.34
C SER A 259 10.05 -2.92 -15.50
N PHE A 260 10.35 -3.73 -16.51
CA PHE A 260 11.09 -3.28 -17.68
C PHE A 260 10.39 -2.09 -18.38
N GLU A 261 9.07 -2.18 -18.58
CA GLU A 261 8.28 -1.11 -19.19
C GLU A 261 8.29 0.17 -18.33
N LYS A 262 8.15 0.04 -17.01
CA LYS A 262 8.19 1.18 -16.09
C LYS A 262 9.57 1.85 -16.08
N ALA A 263 10.65 1.10 -16.18
CA ALA A 263 11.99 1.65 -16.30
C ALA A 263 12.18 2.47 -17.59
N LEU A 264 11.67 1.97 -18.73
CA LEU A 264 11.73 2.68 -20.01
C LEU A 264 10.96 4.00 -20.01
N LEU A 265 9.84 4.05 -19.28
CA LEU A 265 9.00 5.24 -19.14
C LEU A 265 9.50 6.25 -18.11
N MET A 266 10.64 5.99 -17.44
CA MET A 266 11.26 6.89 -16.45
C MET A 266 12.54 7.52 -17.00
N PRO A 267 12.45 8.49 -17.93
CA PRO A 267 13.64 9.15 -18.49
C PRO A 267 14.40 9.87 -17.36
N LYS A 268 15.69 9.54 -17.21
CA LYS A 268 16.64 9.94 -16.14
C LYS A 268 16.70 9.06 -14.88
N GLN A 269 15.84 8.05 -14.73
CA GLN A 269 15.87 7.10 -13.59
C GLN A 269 15.95 5.62 -14.05
N GLY A 270 15.65 5.34 -15.31
CA GLY A 270 15.71 4.02 -15.96
C GLY A 270 17.12 3.56 -16.38
N GLY A 271 18.12 3.65 -15.50
CA GLY A 271 19.36 2.92 -15.73
C GLY A 271 19.10 1.41 -15.63
N THR A 272 19.71 0.60 -16.50
CA THR A 272 19.60 -0.88 -16.46
C THR A 272 19.97 -1.48 -15.10
N ASN A 273 20.75 -0.75 -14.29
CA ASN A 273 21.13 -1.10 -12.92
C ASN A 273 19.96 -1.10 -11.90
N ASN A 274 18.80 -0.57 -12.27
CA ASN A 274 17.59 -0.53 -11.43
C ASN A 274 16.57 -1.61 -11.82
N LEU A 275 16.84 -2.40 -12.86
CA LEU A 275 16.04 -3.55 -13.25
C LEU A 275 16.37 -4.74 -12.34
N ARG A 276 15.35 -5.40 -11.78
CA ARG A 276 15.51 -6.62 -10.97
C ARG A 276 14.58 -7.72 -11.45
#